data_AF-A0A0Q9WF06-F1
#
_entry.id   AF-A0A0Q9WF06-F1
#
_cell.length_a   1.000
_cell.length_b   1.000
_cell.length_c   1.000
_cell.angle_alpha   90.00
_cell.angle_beta   90.00
_cell.angle_gamma   90.00
#
_symmetry.space_group_name_H-M   'P 1'
#
loop_
_entity.id
_entity.type
_entity.pdbx_description
1 polymer ?
#
loop_
_entity_poly.entity_id
_entity_poly.type
_entity_poly.pdbx_seq_one_letter_code
_entity_poly.pdbx_strand_id
1 'polypeptide(L)'
;MKLISTLVYILVAFYKVLTKFLKVQSSMAKFYVSQRHSHSLFIFSIILRKILFRNPNELMGSFNSAPKINNVDSQDDGLELPKGLSTAALLEHVQQLRGGGIDQPSLLSRCFLKPSPLSEDVTDGMRCLKLNSVSRVCSAPDENEGTQNIRLLQWNILSQTLGQHNDGFVRCPEEALTWQHRKYLIVQEILQNQPDVVCLQEVDHFKFLQTVLGSQNYAGIFFPKPDSPCLYIEQNNGPDGCAIFYKRDKLQLLGYDTRILEVWRVQSNQVAIAARLQLKSSGKEFCVCTTHLKARHGALLAKLRNEQGRDLIRFVKQFAGGSPLLLCGDFNAEPVEPIYATILGCDLFKLSSAYADMQLEREREREREREQDREQQFTSSCEDPNEFISQSIKREPPYTTWKIREDGEECHTIDYVFYTPQQLKIKNCLEFPAGEQIGKNRTPSFQYPSDHFSLVCDFELLDDPRSEGNNKSHGTIQ
;
A
#
# COMPACT_ATOMS: atom_id res chain seq x y z
N MET A 1 -28.32 -11.11 4.01
CA MET A 1 -29.37 -11.80 3.22
C MET A 1 -29.62 -11.22 1.82
N LYS A 2 -29.62 -9.89 1.60
CA LYS A 2 -29.87 -9.31 0.25
C LYS A 2 -28.76 -9.60 -0.79
N LEU A 3 -27.49 -9.73 -0.38
CA LEU A 3 -26.38 -10.05 -1.29
C LEU A 3 -26.44 -11.48 -1.86
N ILE A 4 -26.86 -12.46 -1.03
CA ILE A 4 -27.04 -13.86 -1.43
C ILE A 4 -28.19 -13.99 -2.43
N SER A 5 -29.29 -13.25 -2.22
CA SER A 5 -30.41 -13.20 -3.17
C SER A 5 -29.96 -12.66 -4.53
N THR A 6 -29.10 -11.63 -4.55
CA THR A 6 -28.59 -11.02 -5.78
C THR A 6 -27.60 -11.93 -6.50
N LEU A 7 -26.69 -12.61 -5.78
CA LEU A 7 -25.74 -13.55 -6.38
C LEU A 7 -26.47 -14.77 -6.98
N VAL A 8 -27.48 -15.29 -6.28
CA VAL A 8 -28.35 -16.37 -6.77
C VAL A 8 -29.14 -15.91 -8.00
N TYR A 9 -29.66 -14.68 -8.01
CA TYR A 9 -30.34 -14.12 -9.20
C TYR A 9 -29.41 -13.97 -10.39
N ILE A 10 -28.18 -13.50 -10.18
CA ILE A 10 -27.16 -13.35 -11.23
C ILE A 10 -26.76 -14.73 -11.79
N LEU A 11 -26.54 -15.72 -10.93
CA LEU A 11 -26.21 -17.09 -11.33
C LEU A 11 -27.37 -17.76 -12.09
N VAL A 12 -28.61 -17.55 -11.66
CA VAL A 12 -29.82 -18.04 -12.36
C VAL A 12 -30.02 -17.33 -13.70
N ALA A 13 -29.74 -16.03 -13.77
CA ALA A 13 -29.78 -15.28 -15.03
C ALA A 13 -28.69 -15.75 -16.00
N PHE A 14 -27.45 -15.97 -15.52
CA PHE A 14 -26.35 -16.53 -16.32
C PHE A 14 -26.68 -17.94 -16.82
N TYR A 15 -27.25 -18.79 -15.97
CA TYR A 15 -27.69 -20.12 -16.34
C TYR A 15 -28.81 -20.10 -17.40
N LYS A 16 -29.77 -19.18 -17.28
CA LYS A 16 -30.84 -18.97 -18.28
C LYS A 16 -30.31 -18.46 -19.61
N VAL A 17 -29.33 -17.56 -19.61
CA VAL A 17 -28.68 -17.06 -20.83
C VAL A 17 -27.86 -18.17 -21.50
N LEU A 18 -27.08 -18.93 -20.72
CA LEU A 18 -26.27 -20.05 -21.22
C LEU A 18 -27.14 -21.17 -21.82
N THR A 19 -28.26 -21.52 -21.17
CA THR A 19 -29.22 -22.51 -21.69
C THR A 19 -29.98 -22.01 -22.92
N LYS A 20 -30.22 -20.71 -23.05
CA LYS A 20 -30.78 -20.10 -24.27
C LYS A 20 -29.77 -20.11 -25.41
N PHE A 21 -28.50 -19.83 -25.14
CA PHE A 21 -27.39 -19.89 -26.11
C PHE A 21 -27.16 -21.33 -26.62
N LEU A 22 -27.21 -22.31 -25.72
CA LEU A 22 -27.10 -23.74 -26.06
C LEU A 22 -28.32 -24.27 -26.82
N LYS A 23 -29.54 -23.75 -26.56
CA LYS A 23 -30.74 -24.07 -27.36
C LYS A 23 -30.72 -23.45 -28.76
N VAL A 24 -30.14 -22.26 -28.92
CA VAL A 24 -30.00 -21.61 -30.24
C VAL A 24 -29.00 -22.37 -31.13
N GLN A 25 -27.94 -22.94 -30.55
CA GLN A 25 -27.01 -23.80 -31.28
C GLN A 25 -27.56 -25.19 -31.62
N SER A 26 -28.69 -25.63 -31.04
CA SER A 26 -29.27 -26.94 -31.38
C SER A 26 -30.10 -26.95 -32.68
N SER A 27 -30.25 -25.81 -33.38
CA SER A 27 -30.95 -25.75 -34.67
C SER A 27 -30.04 -25.57 -35.90
N MET A 28 -28.71 -25.47 -35.71
CA MET A 28 -27.76 -25.51 -36.82
C MET A 28 -26.59 -26.44 -36.50
N ALA A 29 -26.30 -27.31 -37.48
CA ALA A 29 -25.15 -28.19 -37.60
C ALA A 29 -25.16 -29.48 -36.73
N LYS A 30 -25.59 -30.57 -37.38
CA LYS A 30 -25.02 -31.91 -37.14
C LYS A 30 -23.54 -31.87 -37.53
N PHE A 31 -22.63 -31.75 -36.56
CA PHE A 31 -21.25 -32.20 -36.77
C PHE A 31 -20.68 -32.78 -35.46
N TYR A 32 -19.95 -33.87 -35.64
CA TYR A 32 -19.30 -34.71 -34.64
C TYR A 32 -18.71 -33.94 -33.46
N VAL A 33 -19.17 -34.23 -32.23
CA VAL A 33 -18.47 -33.84 -31.00
C VAL A 33 -18.26 -35.07 -30.11
N SER A 34 -16.99 -35.30 -29.82
CA SER A 34 -16.43 -36.32 -28.94
C SER A 34 -17.13 -36.42 -27.57
N GLN A 35 -17.32 -37.65 -27.09
CA GLN A 35 -17.81 -38.01 -25.74
C GLN A 35 -17.04 -37.35 -24.56
N ARG A 36 -15.95 -36.60 -24.81
CA ARG A 36 -15.18 -35.90 -23.77
C ARG A 36 -15.83 -34.62 -23.21
N HIS A 37 -16.77 -33.97 -23.93
CA HIS A 37 -17.40 -32.72 -23.44
C HIS A 37 -18.51 -32.94 -22.39
N SER A 38 -19.19 -34.10 -22.42
CA SER A 38 -20.22 -34.46 -21.44
C SER A 38 -19.63 -34.69 -20.04
N HIS A 39 -18.46 -35.33 -19.97
CA HIS A 39 -17.77 -35.57 -18.70
C HIS A 39 -17.30 -34.27 -18.03
N SER A 40 -16.86 -33.28 -18.80
CA SER A 40 -16.39 -32.00 -18.24
C SER A 40 -17.52 -31.19 -17.63
N LEU A 41 -18.69 -31.14 -18.30
CA LEU A 41 -19.90 -30.48 -17.77
C LEU A 41 -20.51 -31.25 -16.58
N PHE A 42 -20.43 -32.58 -16.57
CA PHE A 42 -20.88 -33.40 -15.45
C PHE A 42 -20.00 -33.22 -14.21
N ILE A 43 -18.67 -33.23 -14.39
CA ILE A 43 -17.68 -32.93 -13.33
C ILE A 43 -17.87 -31.49 -12.83
N PHE A 44 -18.11 -30.53 -13.72
CA PHE A 44 -18.43 -29.15 -13.34
C PHE A 44 -19.71 -29.08 -12.50
N SER A 45 -20.74 -29.87 -12.81
CA SER A 45 -21.97 -29.93 -12.00
C SER A 45 -21.77 -30.60 -10.63
N ILE A 46 -20.87 -31.59 -10.53
CA ILE A 46 -20.51 -32.24 -9.28
C ILE A 46 -19.68 -31.30 -8.40
N ILE A 47 -18.74 -30.56 -9.00
CA ILE A 47 -17.96 -29.52 -8.31
C ILE A 47 -18.88 -28.39 -7.85
N LEU A 48 -19.80 -27.93 -8.70
CA LEU A 48 -20.77 -26.90 -8.35
C LEU A 48 -21.73 -27.36 -7.24
N ARG A 49 -22.18 -28.62 -7.25
CA ARG A 49 -22.96 -29.20 -6.14
C ARG A 49 -22.11 -29.35 -4.87
N LYS A 50 -20.85 -29.77 -4.95
CA LYS A 50 -19.95 -29.80 -3.80
C LYS A 50 -19.66 -28.42 -3.21
N ILE A 51 -19.67 -27.38 -4.04
CA ILE A 51 -19.50 -25.97 -3.60
C ILE A 51 -20.81 -25.42 -3.02
N LEU A 52 -21.97 -25.72 -3.65
CA LEU A 52 -23.28 -25.24 -3.21
C LEU A 52 -23.83 -25.95 -1.97
N PHE A 53 -23.39 -27.19 -1.70
CA PHE A 53 -23.85 -28.01 -0.57
C PHE A 53 -22.76 -28.33 0.45
N ARG A 54 -21.57 -27.70 0.36
CA ARG A 54 -20.62 -27.69 1.49
C ARG A 54 -21.21 -26.81 2.58
N ASN A 55 -21.09 -27.25 3.84
CA ASN A 55 -21.54 -26.51 5.01
C ASN A 55 -21.19 -25.01 4.87
N PRO A 56 -22.16 -24.09 5.01
CA PRO A 56 -21.99 -22.68 4.70
C PRO A 56 -21.00 -21.90 5.60
N ASN A 57 -20.31 -22.57 6.52
CA ASN A 57 -19.38 -21.96 7.46
C ASN A 57 -17.93 -21.83 6.93
N GLU A 58 -17.56 -22.43 5.80
CA GLU A 58 -16.14 -22.45 5.35
C GLU A 58 -15.84 -21.71 4.03
N LEU A 59 -16.81 -21.05 3.37
CA LEU A 59 -16.58 -20.49 2.03
C LEU A 59 -17.12 -19.07 1.77
N MET A 60 -17.52 -18.33 2.80
CA MET A 60 -17.90 -16.92 2.65
C MET A 60 -17.07 -16.05 3.59
N GLY A 61 -16.15 -15.27 3.02
CA GLY A 61 -15.46 -14.17 3.70
C GLY A 61 -16.37 -12.95 3.89
N SER A 62 -17.50 -13.15 4.56
CA SER A 62 -18.17 -12.15 5.39
C SER A 62 -17.83 -12.56 6.81
N PHE A 63 -17.32 -11.66 7.64
CA PHE A 63 -17.19 -11.98 9.05
C PHE A 63 -18.59 -12.35 9.58
N ASN A 64 -18.58 -13.29 10.51
CA ASN A 64 -19.69 -14.12 10.99
C ASN A 64 -21.06 -13.43 11.07
N SER A 65 -22.13 -14.23 11.08
CA SER A 65 -23.46 -13.82 11.58
C SER A 65 -23.46 -13.42 13.08
N ALA A 66 -22.28 -13.30 13.69
CA ALA A 66 -22.08 -12.85 15.04
C ALA A 66 -22.51 -11.38 15.17
N PRO A 67 -23.14 -11.00 16.30
CA PRO A 67 -23.46 -9.61 16.55
C PRO A 67 -22.17 -8.78 16.68
N LYS A 68 -22.17 -7.59 16.09
CA LYS A 68 -21.10 -6.60 16.28
C LYS A 68 -21.02 -6.21 17.75
N ILE A 69 -19.81 -6.10 18.28
CA ILE A 69 -19.53 -5.64 19.63
C ILE A 69 -19.33 -4.12 19.57
N ASN A 70 -20.12 -3.38 20.34
CA ASN A 70 -19.94 -1.93 20.48
C ASN A 70 -18.81 -1.67 21.48
N ASN A 71 -17.56 -1.82 21.05
CA ASN A 71 -16.40 -1.49 21.88
C ASN A 71 -16.32 0.03 22.14
N VAL A 72 -15.81 0.39 23.31
CA VAL A 72 -15.48 1.78 23.66
C VAL A 72 -14.02 2.02 23.29
N ASP A 73 -13.75 3.07 22.50
CA ASP A 73 -12.40 3.50 22.11
C ASP A 73 -11.69 4.21 23.28
N SER A 74 -11.21 3.43 24.24
CA SER A 74 -10.56 3.92 25.47
C SER A 74 -9.16 3.38 25.71
N GLN A 75 -8.63 2.50 24.83
CA GLN A 75 -7.30 1.89 25.02
C GLN A 75 -6.16 2.93 25.00
N ASP A 76 -6.42 4.12 24.43
CA ASP A 76 -5.44 5.18 24.25
C ASP A 76 -5.76 6.46 25.03
N ASP A 77 -6.79 6.46 25.89
CA ASP A 77 -7.22 7.65 26.64
C ASP A 77 -6.19 8.12 27.69
N GLY A 78 -5.30 7.23 28.15
CA GLY A 78 -4.22 7.56 29.09
C GLY A 78 -2.97 8.16 28.44
N LEU A 79 -2.97 8.46 27.13
CA LEU A 79 -1.81 9.00 26.45
C LEU A 79 -1.59 10.48 26.82
N GLU A 80 -0.59 10.74 27.65
CA GLU A 80 -0.10 12.09 27.94
C GLU A 80 1.18 12.37 27.16
N LEU A 81 1.11 13.30 26.18
CA LEU A 81 2.28 13.77 25.44
C LEU A 81 2.67 15.17 25.90
N PRO A 82 3.94 15.42 26.24
CA PRO A 82 4.43 16.77 26.50
C PRO A 82 4.19 17.67 25.27
N LYS A 83 3.71 18.89 25.52
CA LYS A 83 3.41 19.84 24.43
C LYS A 83 4.69 20.44 23.87
N GLY A 84 4.74 20.61 22.54
CA GLY A 84 5.82 21.33 21.86
C GLY A 84 7.13 20.56 21.73
N LEU A 85 7.12 19.23 21.90
CA LEU A 85 8.30 18.41 21.62
C LEU A 85 8.69 18.51 20.14
N SER A 86 9.98 18.71 19.88
CA SER A 86 10.56 18.50 18.55
C SER A 86 10.43 17.02 18.16
N THR A 87 10.52 16.71 16.86
CA THR A 87 10.50 15.33 16.37
C THR A 87 11.53 14.45 17.08
N ALA A 88 12.75 14.97 17.27
CA ALA A 88 13.82 14.24 17.97
C ALA A 88 13.48 13.97 19.44
N ALA A 89 12.95 14.97 20.16
CA ALA A 89 12.56 14.80 21.56
C ALA A 89 11.34 13.87 21.71
N LEU A 90 10.39 13.88 20.77
CA LEU A 90 9.28 12.94 20.75
C LEU A 90 9.76 11.51 20.46
N LEU A 91 10.69 11.33 19.52
CA LEU A 91 11.30 10.02 19.25
C LEU A 91 11.99 9.45 20.50
N GLU A 92 12.77 10.27 21.21
CA GLU A 92 13.40 9.87 22.47
C GLU A 92 12.34 9.52 23.53
N HIS A 93 11.29 10.34 23.67
CA HIS A 93 10.20 10.08 24.60
C HIS A 93 9.46 8.77 24.30
N VAL A 94 9.15 8.51 23.02
CA VAL A 94 8.53 7.26 22.56
C VAL A 94 9.42 6.04 22.84
N GLN A 95 10.74 6.18 22.66
CA GLN A 95 11.70 5.13 23.01
C GLN A 95 11.75 4.88 24.53
N GLN A 96 11.64 5.92 25.35
CA GLN A 96 11.55 5.80 26.81
C GLN A 96 10.25 5.10 27.23
N LEU A 97 9.12 5.46 26.64
CA LEU A 97 7.81 4.83 26.90
C LEU A 97 7.76 3.35 26.52
N ARG A 98 8.62 2.89 25.60
CA ARG A 98 8.82 1.47 25.29
C ARG A 98 9.48 0.68 26.44
N GLY A 99 10.06 1.37 27.43
CA GLY A 99 10.69 0.73 28.59
C GLY A 99 12.16 1.10 28.81
N GLY A 100 12.73 2.07 28.09
CA GLY A 100 13.95 2.81 28.46
C GLY A 100 15.23 2.03 28.81
N GLY A 101 15.33 0.70 28.65
CA GLY A 101 16.47 -0.08 29.13
C GLY A 101 16.74 -1.36 28.34
N ILE A 102 18.04 -1.57 28.06
CA ILE A 102 18.87 -2.77 27.76
C ILE A 102 18.23 -4.05 27.17
N ASP A 103 16.97 -4.39 27.44
CA ASP A 103 16.38 -5.72 27.14
C ASP A 103 15.42 -5.77 25.93
N GLN A 104 14.97 -4.64 25.37
CA GLN A 104 14.15 -4.63 24.14
C GLN A 104 14.94 -4.14 22.93
N PRO A 105 14.91 -4.88 21.80
CA PRO A 105 15.70 -4.54 20.64
C PRO A 105 15.19 -3.24 19.98
N SER A 106 16.09 -2.51 19.32
CA SER A 106 15.71 -1.32 18.56
C SER A 106 14.85 -1.69 17.34
N LEU A 107 14.02 -0.75 16.90
CA LEU A 107 13.35 -0.82 15.60
C LEU A 107 14.38 -1.12 14.51
N LEU A 108 14.01 -1.99 13.58
CA LEU A 108 14.86 -2.39 12.47
C LEU A 108 15.26 -1.19 11.59
N SER A 109 16.55 -0.86 11.58
CA SER A 109 17.10 0.24 10.79
C SER A 109 17.17 -0.11 9.30
N ARG A 110 16.86 0.88 8.44
CA ARG A 110 16.89 0.77 6.98
C ARG A 110 17.48 2.02 6.35
N CYS A 111 18.04 1.90 5.16
CA CYS A 111 18.67 3.00 4.43
C CYS A 111 17.98 3.24 3.09
N PHE A 112 18.12 4.43 2.54
CA PHE A 112 17.62 4.74 1.20
C PHE A 112 18.52 4.15 0.11
N LEU A 113 17.93 3.78 -1.04
CA LEU A 113 18.62 3.20 -2.20
C LEU A 113 19.76 4.09 -2.72
N LYS A 114 19.56 5.42 -2.67
CA LYS A 114 20.56 6.44 -2.98
C LYS A 114 20.88 7.20 -1.68
N PRO A 115 21.95 6.86 -0.95
CA PRO A 115 22.35 7.65 0.22
C PRO A 115 22.72 9.08 -0.21
N SER A 116 22.33 10.09 0.58
CA SER A 116 22.67 11.49 0.29
C SER A 116 24.21 11.69 0.30
N PRO A 117 24.79 12.36 -0.71
CA PRO A 117 26.24 12.58 -0.80
C PRO A 117 26.80 13.52 0.27
N LEU A 118 25.96 14.16 1.10
CA LEU A 118 26.41 14.99 2.23
C LEU A 118 26.95 14.18 3.42
N SER A 119 26.99 12.84 3.34
CA SER A 119 27.70 11.99 4.31
C SER A 119 28.98 11.39 3.70
N GLU A 120 29.93 12.24 3.27
CA GLU A 120 31.34 11.85 3.14
C GLU A 120 31.99 11.64 4.53
N ASP A 121 31.35 10.85 5.39
CA ASP A 121 32.02 10.31 6.57
C ASP A 121 32.08 8.80 6.36
N VAL A 122 33.28 8.30 6.09
CA VAL A 122 33.64 6.91 5.73
C VAL A 122 33.32 5.90 6.85
N THR A 123 32.52 6.31 7.84
CA THR A 123 32.11 5.56 9.01
C THR A 123 30.70 4.96 8.90
N ASP A 124 29.88 5.36 7.93
CA ASP A 124 28.52 4.80 7.76
C ASP A 124 28.52 3.33 7.32
N GLY A 125 29.52 2.91 6.53
CA GLY A 125 29.69 1.50 6.16
C GLY A 125 30.14 0.59 7.31
N MET A 126 30.71 1.14 8.39
CA MET A 126 31.27 0.37 9.51
C MET A 126 30.44 0.45 10.80
N ARG A 127 29.52 1.41 10.94
CA ARG A 127 28.70 1.59 12.15
C ARG A 127 27.42 0.75 12.21
N CYS A 128 27.12 -0.05 11.19
CA CYS A 128 26.07 -1.08 11.27
C CYS A 128 26.39 -2.18 12.30
N LEU A 129 27.61 -2.20 12.84
CA LEU A 129 28.03 -3.08 13.93
C LEU A 129 28.45 -2.23 15.15
N LYS A 130 27.55 -2.18 16.15
CA LYS A 130 27.73 -1.63 17.52
C LYS A 130 27.75 -0.10 17.65
N LEU A 131 26.63 0.48 18.14
CA LEU A 131 26.55 1.20 19.43
C LEU A 131 25.22 1.95 19.61
N ASN A 132 24.68 1.85 20.82
CA ASN A 132 23.59 2.66 21.35
C ASN A 132 23.99 4.14 21.36
N SER A 133 23.50 4.89 20.39
CA SER A 133 23.39 6.36 20.42
C SER A 133 22.53 6.74 19.22
N VAL A 134 21.60 7.68 19.40
CA VAL A 134 20.59 8.15 18.43
C VAL A 134 21.21 8.24 17.03
N SER A 135 21.07 7.16 16.28
CA SER A 135 21.70 7.06 14.98
C SER A 135 20.87 7.91 14.04
N ARG A 136 21.51 8.88 13.38
CA ARG A 136 20.97 9.63 12.24
C ARG A 136 20.81 8.70 11.02
N VAL A 137 20.17 7.53 11.20
CA VAL A 137 19.77 6.64 10.12
C VAL A 137 18.49 7.22 9.55
N CYS A 138 18.69 8.08 8.56
CA CYS A 138 17.80 8.53 7.50
C CYS A 138 18.40 9.87 7.09
N SER A 139 18.82 10.01 5.82
CA SER A 139 19.19 11.30 5.26
C SER A 139 18.05 12.27 5.58
N ALA A 140 18.30 13.22 6.49
CA ALA A 140 17.35 14.30 6.74
C ALA A 140 17.02 14.92 5.38
N PRO A 141 15.74 15.23 5.09
CA PRO A 141 15.41 15.94 3.86
C PRO A 141 16.32 17.17 3.79
N ASP A 142 17.06 17.31 2.69
CA ASP A 142 18.04 18.37 2.53
C ASP A 142 17.30 19.70 2.69
N GLU A 143 17.72 20.58 3.61
CA GLU A 143 17.04 21.88 3.79
C GLU A 143 17.17 22.77 2.53
N ASN A 144 18.07 22.39 1.61
CA ASN A 144 18.25 22.99 0.28
C ASN A 144 17.54 22.23 -0.86
N GLU A 145 16.83 21.12 -0.59
CA GLU A 145 16.13 20.38 -1.62
C GLU A 145 14.88 21.14 -2.10
N GLY A 146 14.70 21.19 -3.42
CA GLY A 146 13.78 22.09 -4.11
C GLY A 146 12.37 22.18 -3.53
N THR A 147 11.74 23.33 -3.72
CA THR A 147 10.38 23.70 -3.26
C THR A 147 9.24 22.77 -3.73
N GLN A 148 9.57 21.68 -4.43
CA GLN A 148 8.68 20.75 -5.13
C GLN A 148 8.81 19.28 -4.65
N ASN A 149 9.63 19.01 -3.65
CA ASN A 149 9.86 17.63 -3.17
C ASN A 149 8.76 17.14 -2.24
N ILE A 150 8.42 15.86 -2.33
CA ILE A 150 7.40 15.18 -1.52
C ILE A 150 7.98 13.84 -1.05
N ARG A 151 8.06 13.64 0.27
CA ARG A 151 8.30 12.31 0.85
C ARG A 151 6.98 11.64 1.20
N LEU A 152 6.74 10.48 0.63
CA LEU A 152 5.56 9.65 0.85
C LEU A 152 5.94 8.40 1.65
N LEU A 153 5.16 8.05 2.67
CA LEU A 153 5.21 6.76 3.36
C LEU A 153 3.90 6.01 3.11
N GLN A 154 3.96 4.77 2.61
CA GLN A 154 2.83 3.84 2.55
C GLN A 154 3.08 2.63 3.44
N TRP A 155 2.09 2.23 4.24
CA TRP A 155 2.26 1.10 5.15
C TRP A 155 0.95 0.46 5.64
N ASN A 156 0.84 -0.87 5.53
CA ASN A 156 -0.13 -1.65 6.30
C ASN A 156 0.43 -1.86 7.72
N ILE A 157 -0.25 -1.34 8.74
CA ILE A 157 0.26 -1.32 10.12
C ILE A 157 -0.15 -2.52 10.97
N LEU A 158 -0.86 -3.49 10.39
CA LEU A 158 -1.44 -4.65 11.06
C LEU A 158 -2.39 -4.25 12.21
N SER A 159 -3.70 -4.40 11.97
CA SER A 159 -4.71 -4.12 13.00
C SER A 159 -4.54 -5.05 14.20
N GLN A 160 -4.94 -4.60 15.40
CA GLN A 160 -4.73 -5.34 16.63
C GLN A 160 -5.43 -6.70 16.63
N THR A 161 -6.64 -6.73 16.09
CA THR A 161 -7.42 -7.95 15.94
C THR A 161 -6.74 -8.98 15.04
N LEU A 162 -6.21 -8.55 13.89
CA LEU A 162 -5.51 -9.48 12.99
C LEU A 162 -4.21 -9.95 13.63
N GLY A 163 -3.49 -9.05 14.32
CA GLY A 163 -2.28 -9.35 15.07
C GLY A 163 -2.41 -10.50 16.07
N GLN A 164 -3.42 -10.50 16.94
CA GLN A 164 -3.50 -11.46 18.05
C GLN A 164 -4.42 -12.67 17.83
N HIS A 165 -5.44 -12.57 16.97
CA HIS A 165 -6.54 -13.54 17.00
C HIS A 165 -6.83 -14.25 15.68
N ASN A 166 -6.52 -13.62 14.54
CA ASN A 166 -7.02 -14.12 13.25
C ASN A 166 -5.92 -14.61 12.29
N ASP A 167 -4.69 -14.14 12.44
CA ASP A 167 -3.67 -14.34 11.40
C ASP A 167 -2.60 -15.39 11.74
N GLY A 168 -2.50 -15.83 13.00
CA GLY A 168 -1.71 -17.02 13.38
C GLY A 168 -0.20 -16.86 13.17
N PHE A 169 0.40 -15.80 13.70
CA PHE A 169 1.85 -15.54 13.63
C PHE A 169 2.66 -16.49 14.54
N VAL A 170 2.83 -17.75 14.14
CA VAL A 170 3.39 -18.85 14.96
C VAL A 170 4.83 -18.65 15.44
N ARG A 171 5.58 -17.72 14.86
CA ARG A 171 6.96 -17.40 15.24
C ARG A 171 7.10 -16.06 15.97
N CYS A 172 6.01 -15.28 16.07
CA CYS A 172 6.00 -14.01 16.78
C CYS A 172 5.63 -14.25 18.25
N PRO A 173 6.42 -13.74 19.23
CA PRO A 173 6.00 -13.74 20.62
C PRO A 173 4.70 -12.95 20.81
N GLU A 174 3.77 -13.48 21.60
CA GLU A 174 2.45 -12.87 21.81
C GLU A 174 2.54 -11.43 22.35
N GLU A 175 3.52 -11.15 23.20
CA GLU A 175 3.81 -9.82 23.73
C GLU A 175 4.13 -8.81 22.61
N ALA A 176 4.89 -9.23 21.59
CA ALA A 176 5.24 -8.39 20.46
C ALA A 176 4.03 -8.08 19.55
N LEU A 177 2.96 -8.87 19.62
CA LEU A 177 1.71 -8.65 18.90
C LEU A 177 0.76 -7.68 19.62
N THR A 178 1.01 -7.38 20.90
CA THR A 178 0.15 -6.47 21.68
C THR A 178 0.20 -5.04 21.14
N TRP A 179 -0.94 -4.34 21.16
CA TRP A 179 -1.02 -2.94 20.77
C TRP A 179 -0.04 -2.08 21.58
N GLN A 180 0.08 -2.36 22.88
CA GLN A 180 0.95 -1.65 23.80
C GLN A 180 2.42 -1.68 23.35
N HIS A 181 2.87 -2.81 22.80
CA HIS A 181 4.23 -2.94 22.27
C HIS A 181 4.37 -2.28 20.88
N ARG A 182 3.42 -2.54 19.98
CA ARG A 182 3.52 -2.14 18.57
C ARG A 182 3.36 -0.62 18.36
N LYS A 183 2.49 0.04 19.11
CA LYS A 183 2.10 1.44 18.86
C LYS A 183 3.26 2.43 18.83
N TYR A 184 4.24 2.25 19.71
CA TYR A 184 5.40 3.13 19.80
C TYR A 184 6.43 2.85 18.69
N LEU A 185 6.57 1.59 18.27
CA LEU A 185 7.38 1.24 17.11
C LEU A 185 6.77 1.77 15.81
N ILE A 186 5.42 1.75 15.68
CA ILE A 186 4.69 2.34 14.56
C ILE A 186 4.97 3.84 14.46
N VAL A 187 4.84 4.56 15.59
CA VAL A 187 5.16 6.00 15.65
C VAL A 187 6.63 6.25 15.32
N GLN A 188 7.54 5.45 15.88
CA GLN A 188 8.97 5.59 15.61
C GLN A 188 9.28 5.41 14.13
N GLU A 189 8.73 4.39 13.47
CA GLU A 189 8.88 4.14 12.03
C GLU A 189 8.39 5.31 11.19
N ILE A 190 7.24 5.90 11.54
CA ILE A 190 6.71 7.06 10.80
C ILE A 190 7.59 8.30 11.01
N LEU A 191 7.90 8.64 12.27
CA LEU A 191 8.57 9.90 12.60
C LEU A 191 10.05 9.91 12.20
N GLN A 192 10.77 8.78 12.26
CA GLN A 192 12.18 8.74 11.85
C GLN A 192 12.36 9.00 10.35
N ASN A 193 11.38 8.58 9.53
CA ASN A 193 11.39 8.80 8.09
C ASN A 193 10.94 10.23 7.70
N GLN A 194 10.31 10.97 8.62
CA GLN A 194 9.81 12.34 8.42
C GLN A 194 9.02 12.55 7.11
N PRO A 195 8.01 11.72 6.79
CA PRO A 195 7.25 11.83 5.54
C PRO A 195 6.39 13.09 5.49
N ASP A 196 6.16 13.65 4.30
CA ASP A 196 5.20 14.73 4.12
C ASP A 196 3.76 14.20 4.04
N VAL A 197 3.59 12.99 3.49
CA VAL A 197 2.31 12.28 3.39
C VAL A 197 2.47 10.83 3.87
N VAL A 198 1.51 10.34 4.66
CA VAL A 198 1.47 8.99 5.22
C VAL A 198 0.17 8.31 4.79
N CYS A 199 0.26 7.20 4.08
CA CYS A 199 -0.86 6.37 3.64
C CYS A 199 -0.88 5.05 4.42
N LEU A 200 -1.85 4.88 5.31
CA LEU A 200 -1.92 3.72 6.19
C LEU A 200 -3.11 2.81 5.86
N GLN A 201 -2.91 1.50 6.02
CA GLN A 201 -3.95 0.47 5.95
C GLN A 201 -4.02 -0.27 7.28
N GLU A 202 -5.19 -0.88 7.57
CA GLU A 202 -5.47 -1.59 8.82
C GLU A 202 -5.37 -0.71 10.09
N VAL A 203 -5.81 0.54 9.97
CA VAL A 203 -5.84 1.46 11.11
C VAL A 203 -7.11 1.24 11.93
N ASP A 204 -6.97 0.65 13.11
CA ASP A 204 -8.03 0.53 14.13
C ASP A 204 -7.84 1.52 15.30
N HIS A 205 -6.61 2.00 15.53
CA HIS A 205 -6.26 3.00 16.55
C HIS A 205 -6.03 4.41 15.96
N PHE A 206 -6.98 4.93 15.18
CA PHE A 206 -6.82 6.23 14.51
C PHE A 206 -6.64 7.40 15.49
N LYS A 207 -7.39 7.41 16.61
CA LYS A 207 -7.33 8.48 17.62
C LYS A 207 -5.94 8.62 18.25
N PHE A 208 -5.27 7.50 18.51
CA PHE A 208 -3.88 7.48 18.96
C PHE A 208 -2.95 8.15 17.94
N LEU A 209 -2.98 7.67 16.68
CA LEU A 209 -2.14 8.22 15.61
C LEU A 209 -2.41 9.70 15.36
N GLN A 210 -3.69 10.11 15.37
CA GLN A 210 -4.10 11.51 15.22
C GLN A 210 -3.54 12.39 16.34
N THR A 211 -3.52 11.90 17.58
CA THR A 211 -2.99 12.63 18.73
C THR A 211 -1.47 12.78 18.63
N VAL A 212 -0.76 11.66 18.40
CA VAL A 212 0.71 11.65 18.36
C VAL A 212 1.24 12.43 17.14
N LEU A 213 0.76 12.11 15.93
CA LEU A 213 1.20 12.78 14.71
C LEU A 213 0.68 14.23 14.66
N GLY A 214 -0.47 14.52 15.27
CA GLY A 214 -0.98 15.87 15.42
C GLY A 214 -0.03 16.80 16.18
N SER A 215 0.68 16.27 17.18
CA SER A 215 1.73 17.01 17.91
C SER A 215 2.92 17.39 17.02
N GLN A 216 3.11 16.68 15.90
CA GLN A 216 4.17 16.88 14.90
C GLN A 216 3.63 17.55 13.63
N ASN A 217 2.58 18.36 13.76
CA ASN A 217 1.94 19.12 12.69
C ASN A 217 1.25 18.29 11.59
N TYR A 218 1.04 16.98 11.76
CA TYR A 218 0.19 16.24 10.83
C TYR A 218 -1.29 16.51 11.07
N ALA A 219 -2.09 16.37 10.02
CA ALA A 219 -3.54 16.17 10.11
C ALA A 219 -3.91 14.88 9.39
N GLY A 220 -4.95 14.20 9.88
CA GLY A 220 -5.35 12.87 9.41
C GLY A 220 -6.78 12.83 8.85
N ILE A 221 -6.97 12.01 7.83
CA ILE A 221 -8.26 11.59 7.26
C ILE A 221 -8.37 10.09 7.50
N PHE A 222 -9.52 9.61 7.98
CA PHE A 222 -9.77 8.18 8.24
C PHE A 222 -11.06 7.73 7.58
N PHE A 223 -11.03 6.54 6.99
CA PHE A 223 -12.23 5.90 6.45
C PHE A 223 -12.28 4.42 6.84
N PRO A 224 -13.21 4.03 7.75
CA PRO A 224 -13.30 2.67 8.25
C PRO A 224 -13.90 1.70 7.23
N LYS A 225 -13.53 0.43 7.30
CA LYS A 225 -14.21 -0.65 6.59
C LYS A 225 -15.63 -0.82 7.14
N PRO A 226 -16.65 -1.04 6.28
CA PRO A 226 -18.03 -1.27 6.72
C PRO A 226 -18.20 -2.48 7.67
N ASP A 227 -17.42 -3.54 7.45
CA ASP A 227 -17.45 -4.79 8.19
C ASP A 227 -16.04 -5.27 8.53
N SER A 228 -15.44 -4.65 9.55
CA SER A 228 -14.11 -4.98 10.04
C SER A 228 -14.11 -6.17 11.01
N PRO A 229 -13.13 -7.09 10.94
CA PRO A 229 -12.91 -8.08 11.99
C PRO A 229 -12.78 -7.48 13.40
N CYS A 230 -12.28 -6.24 13.51
CA CYS A 230 -12.09 -5.53 14.78
C CYS A 230 -13.40 -5.28 15.54
N LEU A 231 -14.55 -5.35 14.85
CA LEU A 231 -15.88 -5.20 15.44
C LEU A 231 -16.34 -6.43 16.24
N TYR A 232 -15.61 -7.54 16.18
CA TYR A 232 -16.04 -8.83 16.73
C TYR A 232 -15.15 -9.32 17.88
N ILE A 233 -14.21 -8.50 18.33
CA ILE A 233 -13.31 -8.82 19.44
C ILE A 233 -13.59 -7.85 20.60
N GLU A 234 -13.85 -8.41 21.78
CA GLU A 234 -14.06 -7.60 22.99
C GLU A 234 -12.80 -6.79 23.32
N GLN A 235 -12.99 -5.55 23.79
CA GLN A 235 -11.91 -4.67 24.20
C GLN A 235 -10.92 -4.31 23.08
N ASN A 236 -11.31 -4.41 21.81
CA ASN A 236 -10.54 -3.89 20.69
C ASN A 236 -11.06 -2.53 20.22
N ASN A 237 -10.18 -1.69 19.68
CA ASN A 237 -10.59 -0.49 18.96
C ASN A 237 -11.07 -0.82 17.53
N GLY A 238 -11.65 0.16 16.84
CA GLY A 238 -12.05 0.00 15.44
C GLY A 238 -13.52 -0.34 15.22
N PRO A 239 -13.98 -0.27 13.96
CA PRO A 239 -13.47 -0.97 12.79
C PRO A 239 -12.11 -0.49 12.26
N ASP A 240 -11.28 -1.40 11.74
CA ASP A 240 -10.09 -1.03 10.97
C ASP A 240 -10.45 -0.33 9.65
N GLY A 241 -9.52 0.45 9.10
CA GLY A 241 -9.72 1.19 7.87
C GLY A 241 -8.44 1.66 7.20
N CYS A 242 -8.58 2.61 6.28
CA CYS A 242 -7.46 3.34 5.69
C CYS A 242 -7.34 4.73 6.31
N ALA A 243 -6.14 5.28 6.35
CA ALA A 243 -5.90 6.66 6.76
C ALA A 243 -4.89 7.37 5.83
N ILE A 244 -5.07 8.68 5.66
CA ILE A 244 -4.07 9.57 5.07
C ILE A 244 -3.71 10.64 6.10
N PHE A 245 -2.43 10.78 6.42
CA PHE A 245 -1.90 11.93 7.15
C PHE A 245 -1.05 12.81 6.24
N TYR A 246 -1.07 14.12 6.48
CA TYR A 246 -0.23 15.08 5.74
C TYR A 246 0.32 16.15 6.66
N LYS A 247 1.54 16.62 6.40
CA LYS A 247 2.26 17.61 7.20
C LYS A 247 1.72 19.02 6.91
N ARG A 248 1.04 19.65 7.87
CA ARG A 248 0.30 20.91 7.68
C ARG A 248 1.18 22.12 7.47
N ASP A 249 2.45 22.08 7.87
CA ASP A 249 3.40 23.18 7.66
C ASP A 249 3.86 23.25 6.19
N LYS A 250 3.97 22.11 5.51
CA LYS A 250 4.36 22.01 4.09
C LYS A 250 3.17 21.94 3.13
N LEU A 251 2.09 21.28 3.54
CA LEU A 251 0.96 20.92 2.68
C LEU A 251 -0.35 21.55 3.14
N GLN A 252 -1.19 21.90 2.17
CA GLN A 252 -2.57 22.30 2.37
C GLN A 252 -3.52 21.28 1.75
N LEU A 253 -4.52 20.84 2.50
CA LEU A 253 -5.60 20.01 1.98
C LEU A 253 -6.62 20.88 1.25
N LEU A 254 -6.87 20.57 -0.02
CA LEU A 254 -7.88 21.25 -0.84
C LEU A 254 -9.22 20.50 -0.84
N GLY A 255 -9.20 19.18 -0.67
CA GLY A 255 -10.38 18.35 -0.57
C GLY A 255 -10.02 16.88 -0.52
N TYR A 256 -10.97 16.04 -0.11
CA TYR A 256 -10.84 14.59 -0.14
C TYR A 256 -12.17 13.93 -0.48
N ASP A 257 -12.11 12.70 -0.95
CA ASP A 257 -13.26 11.84 -1.18
C ASP A 257 -12.94 10.41 -0.73
N THR A 258 -13.98 9.64 -0.45
CA THR A 258 -13.89 8.28 0.09
C THR A 258 -14.78 7.34 -0.69
N ARG A 259 -14.34 6.10 -0.89
CA ARG A 259 -15.11 5.12 -1.65
C ARG A 259 -15.07 3.74 -1.02
N ILE A 260 -16.25 3.15 -0.84
CA ILE A 260 -16.37 1.69 -0.70
C ILE A 260 -16.28 1.11 -2.12
N LEU A 261 -15.21 0.37 -2.39
CA LEU A 261 -14.93 -0.15 -3.72
C LEU A 261 -16.01 -1.12 -4.16
N GLU A 262 -16.42 -1.00 -5.41
CA GLU A 262 -17.43 -1.85 -6.02
C GLU A 262 -16.79 -2.98 -6.83
N VAL A 263 -17.46 -4.13 -6.81
CA VAL A 263 -17.16 -5.27 -7.66
C VAL A 263 -18.43 -5.55 -8.45
N TRP A 264 -18.37 -5.41 -9.78
CA TRP A 264 -19.54 -5.54 -10.66
C TRP A 264 -20.75 -4.68 -10.21
N ARG A 265 -20.49 -3.42 -9.82
CA ARG A 265 -21.48 -2.44 -9.34
C ARG A 265 -22.14 -2.77 -8.00
N VAL A 266 -21.51 -3.65 -7.22
CA VAL A 266 -21.95 -4.00 -5.87
C VAL A 266 -20.86 -3.60 -4.90
N GLN A 267 -21.22 -2.85 -3.86
CA GLN A 267 -20.29 -2.47 -2.80
C GLN A 267 -19.64 -3.72 -2.18
N SER A 268 -18.32 -3.71 -2.14
CA SER A 268 -17.53 -4.69 -1.41
C SER A 268 -17.36 -4.22 0.05
N ASN A 269 -16.37 -4.77 0.75
CA ASN A 269 -15.97 -4.30 2.08
C ASN A 269 -14.66 -3.50 2.06
N GLN A 270 -14.03 -3.36 0.89
CA GLN A 270 -12.76 -2.68 0.75
C GLN A 270 -12.97 -1.19 0.45
N VAL A 271 -12.06 -0.38 0.95
CA VAL A 271 -12.22 1.08 0.98
C VAL A 271 -11.01 1.79 0.39
N ALA A 272 -11.24 2.98 -0.14
CA ALA A 272 -10.21 3.88 -0.65
C ALA A 272 -10.46 5.32 -0.17
N ILE A 273 -9.38 6.08 -0.03
CA ILE A 273 -9.38 7.52 0.26
C ILE A 273 -8.55 8.21 -0.82
N ALA A 274 -9.08 9.27 -1.42
CA ALA A 274 -8.33 10.16 -2.29
C ALA A 274 -8.30 11.57 -1.69
N ALA A 275 -7.12 12.18 -1.62
CA ALA A 275 -6.91 13.53 -1.09
C ALA A 275 -6.17 14.40 -2.10
N ARG A 276 -6.63 15.62 -2.30
CA ARG A 276 -5.98 16.65 -3.12
C ARG A 276 -5.20 17.58 -2.20
N LEU A 277 -3.89 17.61 -2.39
CA LEU A 277 -2.95 18.35 -1.56
C LEU A 277 -2.22 19.40 -2.42
N GLN A 278 -1.86 20.52 -1.79
CA GLN A 278 -1.10 21.59 -2.41
C GLN A 278 0.18 21.84 -1.60
N LEU A 279 1.32 21.93 -2.29
CA LEU A 279 2.56 22.43 -1.70
C LEU A 279 2.44 23.93 -1.44
N LYS A 280 2.62 24.35 -0.19
CA LYS A 280 2.52 25.78 0.17
C LYS A 280 3.63 26.63 -0.42
N SER A 281 4.81 26.05 -0.59
CA SER A 281 6.00 26.70 -1.17
C SER A 281 5.80 27.13 -2.63
N SER A 282 5.09 26.32 -3.41
CA SER A 282 4.99 26.50 -4.86
C SER A 282 3.57 26.70 -5.38
N GLY A 283 2.55 26.41 -4.57
CA GLY A 283 1.15 26.37 -5.00
C GLY A 283 0.81 25.18 -5.90
N LYS A 284 1.76 24.27 -6.21
CA LYS A 284 1.48 23.09 -7.03
C LYS A 284 0.59 22.08 -6.31
N GLU A 285 -0.35 21.52 -7.05
CA GLU A 285 -1.29 20.51 -6.56
C GLU A 285 -0.90 19.11 -7.00
N PHE A 286 -1.21 18.12 -6.16
CA PHE A 286 -1.15 16.71 -6.48
C PHE A 286 -2.24 15.95 -5.73
N CYS A 287 -2.55 14.74 -6.19
CA CYS A 287 -3.50 13.84 -5.55
C CYS A 287 -2.76 12.64 -4.96
N VAL A 288 -3.19 12.21 -3.78
CA VAL A 288 -2.74 10.99 -3.13
C VAL A 288 -3.94 10.10 -2.89
N CYS A 289 -3.83 8.82 -3.23
CA CYS A 289 -4.85 7.82 -2.95
C CYS A 289 -4.24 6.67 -2.16
N THR A 290 -4.98 6.16 -1.18
CA THR A 290 -4.66 4.91 -0.47
C THR A 290 -5.83 3.93 -0.56
N THR A 291 -5.53 2.64 -0.62
CA THR A 291 -6.53 1.56 -0.60
C THR A 291 -6.00 0.34 0.16
N HIS A 292 -6.91 -0.55 0.56
CA HIS A 292 -6.59 -1.91 1.00
C HIS A 292 -7.53 -2.85 0.24
N LEU A 293 -7.01 -3.72 -0.62
CA LEU A 293 -7.81 -4.64 -1.44
C LEU A 293 -8.05 -5.99 -0.78
N LYS A 294 -8.87 -6.83 -1.42
CA LYS A 294 -9.28 -8.09 -0.82
C LYS A 294 -8.10 -9.06 -0.66
N ALA A 295 -7.77 -9.37 0.59
CA ALA A 295 -6.81 -10.40 0.98
C ALA A 295 -7.23 -11.84 0.63
N ARG A 296 -6.24 -12.75 0.74
CA ARG A 296 -6.23 -14.20 0.44
C ARG A 296 -6.01 -14.55 -1.04
N HIS A 297 -5.44 -15.73 -1.25
CA HIS A 297 -5.06 -16.24 -2.57
C HIS A 297 -6.19 -17.00 -3.26
N GLY A 298 -6.14 -17.04 -4.59
CA GLY A 298 -7.02 -17.86 -5.42
C GLY A 298 -7.59 -17.10 -6.62
N ALA A 299 -7.82 -17.82 -7.72
CA ALA A 299 -8.21 -17.22 -9.00
C ALA A 299 -9.50 -16.37 -8.94
N LEU A 300 -10.44 -16.71 -8.07
CA LEU A 300 -11.65 -15.91 -7.85
C LEU A 300 -11.33 -14.59 -7.15
N LEU A 301 -10.45 -14.62 -6.15
CA LEU A 301 -10.05 -13.44 -5.39
C LEU A 301 -9.15 -12.52 -6.21
N ALA A 302 -8.27 -13.06 -7.04
CA ALA A 302 -7.50 -12.29 -8.02
C ALA A 302 -8.42 -11.53 -9.00
N LYS A 303 -9.49 -12.17 -9.49
CA LYS A 303 -10.51 -11.48 -10.31
C LYS A 303 -11.26 -10.41 -9.54
N LEU A 304 -11.61 -10.68 -8.28
CA LEU A 304 -12.28 -9.72 -7.41
C LEU A 304 -11.41 -8.49 -7.18
N ARG A 305 -10.14 -8.67 -6.81
CA ARG A 305 -9.16 -7.59 -6.69
C ARG A 305 -9.07 -6.79 -7.98
N ASN A 306 -8.96 -7.47 -9.12
CA ASN A 306 -8.90 -6.80 -10.42
C ASN A 306 -10.12 -5.90 -10.69
N GLU A 307 -11.34 -6.32 -10.33
CA GLU A 307 -12.52 -5.46 -10.42
C GLU A 307 -12.48 -4.29 -9.42
N GLN A 308 -11.99 -4.52 -8.20
CA GLN A 308 -11.76 -3.44 -7.23
C GLN A 308 -10.76 -2.41 -7.76
N GLY A 309 -9.67 -2.86 -8.40
CA GLY A 309 -8.68 -2.00 -9.03
C GLY A 309 -9.27 -1.18 -10.17
N ARG A 310 -10.15 -1.77 -10.99
CA ARG A 310 -10.87 -1.03 -12.06
C ARG A 310 -11.77 0.07 -11.49
N ASP A 311 -12.48 -0.23 -10.41
CA ASP A 311 -13.33 0.74 -9.74
C ASP A 311 -12.51 1.85 -9.07
N LEU A 312 -11.42 1.49 -8.39
CA LEU A 312 -10.44 2.39 -7.79
C LEU A 312 -9.90 3.40 -8.80
N ILE A 313 -9.40 2.94 -9.97
CA ILE A 313 -8.85 3.84 -10.98
C ILE A 313 -9.92 4.82 -11.49
N ARG A 314 -11.16 4.38 -11.71
CA ARG A 314 -12.25 5.26 -12.16
C ARG A 314 -12.58 6.32 -11.12
N PHE A 315 -12.68 5.92 -9.86
CA PHE A 315 -12.89 6.83 -8.74
C PHE A 315 -11.79 7.87 -8.63
N VAL A 316 -10.53 7.43 -8.63
CA VAL A 316 -9.38 8.35 -8.56
C VAL A 316 -9.34 9.24 -9.79
N LYS A 317 -9.69 8.75 -10.98
CA LYS A 317 -9.77 9.59 -12.19
C LYS A 317 -10.83 10.68 -12.08
N GLN A 318 -12.00 10.33 -11.56
CA GLN A 318 -13.08 11.29 -11.35
C GLN A 318 -12.68 12.38 -10.34
N PHE A 319 -11.94 12.02 -9.28
CA PHE A 319 -11.51 12.96 -8.24
C PHE A 319 -10.26 13.78 -8.61
N ALA A 320 -9.23 13.12 -9.13
CA ALA A 320 -7.93 13.72 -9.42
C ALA A 320 -7.91 14.46 -10.77
N GLY A 321 -8.77 14.07 -11.72
CA GLY A 321 -8.78 14.64 -13.07
C GLY A 321 -7.45 14.40 -13.80
N GLY A 322 -6.73 15.48 -14.11
CA GLY A 322 -5.41 15.45 -14.74
C GLY A 322 -4.25 15.84 -13.81
N SER A 323 -4.51 15.95 -12.51
CA SER A 323 -3.47 16.30 -11.53
C SER A 323 -2.46 15.16 -11.33
N PRO A 324 -1.21 15.48 -10.96
CA PRO A 324 -0.22 14.46 -10.60
C PRO A 324 -0.78 13.53 -9.53
N LEU A 325 -0.56 12.22 -9.67
CA LEU A 325 -1.14 11.21 -8.80
C LEU A 325 -0.08 10.33 -8.17
N LEU A 326 -0.22 10.11 -6.86
CA LEU A 326 0.41 9.05 -6.08
C LEU A 326 -0.66 8.05 -5.62
N LEU A 327 -0.69 6.85 -6.18
CA LEU A 327 -1.65 5.78 -5.85
C LEU A 327 -0.95 4.68 -5.05
N CYS A 328 -1.36 4.52 -3.80
CA CYS A 328 -0.66 3.71 -2.81
C CYS A 328 -1.59 2.67 -2.20
N GLY A 329 -1.03 1.62 -1.61
CA GLY A 329 -1.76 0.76 -0.68
C GLY A 329 -1.30 -0.69 -0.67
N ASP A 330 -2.03 -1.48 0.12
CA ASP A 330 -1.94 -2.94 0.13
C ASP A 330 -2.93 -3.49 -0.91
N PHE A 331 -2.39 -3.99 -2.02
CA PHE A 331 -3.18 -4.55 -3.11
C PHE A 331 -3.47 -6.03 -2.91
N ASN A 332 -2.84 -6.70 -1.93
CA ASN A 332 -2.96 -8.13 -1.69
C ASN A 332 -2.77 -8.99 -2.96
N ALA A 333 -1.94 -8.50 -3.88
CA ALA A 333 -1.76 -9.08 -5.20
C ALA A 333 -0.29 -8.99 -5.61
N GLU A 334 0.29 -10.11 -6.01
CA GLU A 334 1.64 -10.11 -6.56
C GLU A 334 1.70 -9.38 -7.91
N PRO A 335 2.90 -8.95 -8.39
CA PRO A 335 3.02 -8.24 -9.66
C PRO A 335 2.52 -9.04 -10.87
N VAL A 336 2.50 -10.37 -10.76
CA VAL A 336 2.00 -11.27 -11.81
C VAL A 336 0.46 -11.33 -11.88
N GLU A 337 -0.25 -10.80 -10.89
CA GLU A 337 -1.70 -10.80 -10.88
C GLU A 337 -2.30 -9.76 -11.85
N PRO A 338 -3.52 -10.00 -12.40
CA PRO A 338 -4.11 -9.14 -13.42
C PRO A 338 -4.31 -7.67 -13.02
N ILE A 339 -4.43 -7.40 -11.72
CA ILE A 339 -4.62 -6.04 -11.22
C ILE A 339 -3.40 -5.16 -11.48
N TYR A 340 -2.19 -5.69 -11.31
CA TYR A 340 -0.96 -4.93 -11.52
C TYR A 340 -0.87 -4.43 -12.97
N ALA A 341 -1.10 -5.33 -13.94
CA ALA A 341 -1.21 -4.98 -15.35
C ALA A 341 -2.37 -4.01 -15.64
N THR A 342 -3.50 -4.13 -14.94
CA THR A 342 -4.64 -3.21 -15.09
C THR A 342 -4.33 -1.81 -14.59
N ILE A 343 -3.54 -1.67 -13.52
CA ILE A 343 -3.14 -0.37 -12.97
C ILE A 343 -2.13 0.32 -13.89
N LEU A 344 -1.07 -0.39 -14.30
CA LEU A 344 -0.03 0.16 -15.18
C LEU A 344 -0.50 0.38 -16.62
N GLY A 345 -1.31 -0.54 -17.15
CA GLY A 345 -1.83 -0.49 -18.52
C GLY A 345 -3.03 0.44 -18.71
N CYS A 346 -3.45 1.18 -17.67
CA CYS A 346 -4.59 2.08 -17.79
C CYS A 346 -4.23 3.43 -18.42
N ASP A 347 -4.77 3.68 -19.61
CA ASP A 347 -4.57 4.94 -20.35
C ASP A 347 -5.09 6.20 -19.64
N LEU A 348 -5.91 6.06 -18.58
CA LEU A 348 -6.44 7.21 -17.85
C LEU A 348 -5.36 8.01 -17.10
N PHE A 349 -4.27 7.35 -16.70
CA PHE A 349 -3.17 7.97 -15.95
C PHE A 349 -1.78 7.61 -16.46
N LYS A 350 -1.60 6.49 -17.19
CA LYS A 350 -0.27 5.98 -17.61
C LYS A 350 0.70 5.86 -16.43
N LEU A 351 0.31 5.08 -15.41
CA LEU A 351 1.05 4.96 -14.16
C LEU A 351 2.33 4.10 -14.33
N SER A 352 3.32 4.40 -13.50
CA SER A 352 4.53 3.60 -13.24
C SER A 352 4.57 3.12 -11.80
N SER A 353 5.37 2.09 -11.50
CA SER A 353 5.72 1.69 -10.13
C SER A 353 6.98 2.39 -9.66
N ALA A 354 6.93 3.03 -8.49
CA ALA A 354 8.06 3.78 -7.92
C ALA A 354 9.30 2.91 -7.70
N TYR A 355 9.12 1.72 -7.11
CA TYR A 355 10.24 0.83 -6.81
C TYR A 355 10.82 0.19 -8.08
N ALA A 356 9.98 -0.22 -9.04
CA ALA A 356 10.45 -0.76 -10.30
C ALA A 356 11.23 0.29 -11.14
N ASP A 357 10.80 1.55 -11.13
CA ASP A 357 11.47 2.63 -11.84
C ASP A 357 12.78 3.05 -11.15
N MET A 358 12.83 3.06 -9.80
CA MET A 358 14.11 3.28 -9.09
C MET A 358 15.13 2.19 -9.37
N GLN A 359 14.70 0.93 -9.45
CA GLN A 359 15.58 -0.17 -9.78
C GLN A 359 16.12 -0.05 -11.22
N LEU A 360 15.28 0.38 -12.17
CA LEU A 360 15.71 0.68 -13.54
C LEU A 360 16.75 1.82 -13.58
N GLU A 361 16.56 2.86 -12.79
CA GLU A 361 17.51 3.98 -12.72
C GLU A 361 18.88 3.51 -12.20
N ARG A 362 18.93 2.65 -11.19
CA ARG A 362 20.16 2.05 -10.68
C ARG A 362 20.86 1.15 -11.69
N GLU A 363 20.09 0.36 -12.44
CA GLU A 363 20.62 -0.47 -13.52
C GLU A 363 21.30 0.40 -14.57
N ARG A 364 20.64 1.48 -15.00
CA ARG A 364 21.20 2.46 -15.94
C ARG A 364 22.43 3.19 -15.39
N GLU A 365 22.45 3.55 -14.11
CA GLU A 365 23.63 4.15 -13.47
C GLU A 365 24.83 3.19 -13.47
N ARG A 366 24.62 1.92 -13.08
CA ARG A 366 25.66 0.88 -13.12
C ARG A 366 26.15 0.58 -14.54
N GLU A 367 25.26 0.61 -15.53
CA GLU A 367 25.62 0.46 -16.93
C GLU A 367 26.49 1.64 -17.38
N ARG A 368 26.11 2.89 -17.08
CA ARG A 368 26.92 4.08 -17.39
C ARG A 368 28.30 4.05 -16.74
N GLU A 369 28.41 3.56 -15.50
CA GLU A 369 29.70 3.38 -14.81
C GLU A 369 30.58 2.31 -15.49
N ARG A 370 29.97 1.23 -15.98
CA ARG A 370 30.67 0.17 -16.73
C ARG A 370 31.03 0.58 -18.15
N GLU A 371 30.22 1.43 -18.77
CA GLU A 371 30.32 1.88 -20.16
C GLU A 371 31.09 3.20 -20.31
N GLN A 372 31.69 3.74 -19.24
CA GLN A 372 32.66 4.85 -19.34
C GLN A 372 33.86 4.57 -20.27
N ASP A 373 34.00 3.34 -20.80
CA ASP A 373 34.96 2.96 -21.84
C ASP A 373 34.42 2.95 -23.29
N ARG A 374 33.12 3.18 -23.56
CA ARG A 374 32.59 3.28 -24.94
C ARG A 374 31.39 4.23 -25.04
N GLU A 375 31.55 5.30 -25.81
CA GLU A 375 30.44 6.16 -26.24
C GLU A 375 29.44 5.36 -27.08
N GLN A 376 28.23 5.15 -26.56
CA GLN A 376 27.06 4.93 -27.37
C GLN A 376 25.76 5.30 -26.64
N GLN A 377 24.82 5.82 -27.42
CA GLN A 377 23.58 6.44 -26.99
C GLN A 377 22.48 5.37 -26.91
N PHE A 378 22.14 4.91 -25.70
CA PHE A 378 21.07 3.93 -25.51
C PHE A 378 19.71 4.62 -25.32
N THR A 379 18.91 4.66 -26.39
CA THR A 379 17.49 5.04 -26.32
C THR A 379 16.64 3.85 -26.75
N SER A 380 16.20 3.05 -25.78
CA SER A 380 15.11 2.11 -25.98
C SER A 380 13.99 2.49 -25.02
N SER A 381 13.09 3.35 -25.50
CA SER A 381 11.75 3.46 -24.93
C SER A 381 10.93 2.30 -25.49
N CYS A 382 10.53 1.33 -24.66
CA CYS A 382 9.62 0.30 -25.13
C CYS A 382 8.24 0.94 -25.36
N GLU A 383 7.78 0.93 -26.61
CA GLU A 383 6.44 1.45 -26.96
C GLU A 383 5.33 0.42 -26.68
N ASP A 384 5.67 -0.87 -26.46
CA ASP A 384 4.71 -1.93 -26.15
C ASP A 384 4.32 -1.92 -24.65
N PRO A 385 3.04 -1.67 -24.29
CA PRO A 385 2.58 -1.72 -22.92
C PRO A 385 2.80 -3.08 -22.24
N ASN A 386 2.75 -4.19 -22.98
CA ASN A 386 2.97 -5.52 -22.39
C ASN A 386 4.44 -5.73 -22.02
N GLU A 387 5.36 -5.23 -22.85
CA GLU A 387 6.78 -5.25 -22.55
C GLU A 387 7.09 -4.36 -21.33
N PHE A 388 6.54 -3.15 -21.29
CA PHE A 388 6.66 -2.24 -20.15
C PHE A 388 6.23 -2.92 -18.84
N ILE A 389 5.04 -3.54 -18.82
CA ILE A 389 4.51 -4.24 -17.64
C ILE A 389 5.41 -5.43 -17.27
N SER A 390 5.80 -6.25 -18.25
CA SER A 390 6.68 -7.41 -18.02
C SER A 390 8.03 -7.01 -17.41
N GLN A 391 8.60 -5.90 -17.88
CA GLN A 391 9.85 -5.36 -17.35
C GLN A 391 9.67 -4.75 -15.96
N SER A 392 8.54 -4.08 -15.70
CA SER A 392 8.19 -3.56 -14.37
C SER A 392 8.09 -4.68 -13.34
N ILE A 393 7.40 -5.78 -13.67
CA ILE A 393 7.25 -6.97 -12.81
C ILE A 393 8.62 -7.52 -12.37
N LYS A 394 9.61 -7.57 -13.27
CA LYS A 394 10.95 -8.10 -12.98
C LYS A 394 11.76 -7.21 -12.04
N ARG A 395 11.43 -5.93 -11.94
CA ARG A 395 12.17 -4.92 -11.16
C ARG A 395 11.49 -4.57 -9.83
N GLU A 396 10.31 -5.11 -9.56
CA GLU A 396 9.69 -4.98 -8.24
C GLU A 396 10.58 -5.60 -7.15
N PRO A 397 10.50 -5.11 -5.90
CA PRO A 397 11.25 -5.69 -4.81
C PRO A 397 10.82 -7.15 -4.61
N PRO A 398 11.69 -8.00 -4.03
CA PRO A 398 11.37 -9.41 -3.81
C PRO A 398 10.23 -9.63 -2.80
N TYR A 399 10.01 -8.67 -1.89
CA TYR A 399 8.91 -8.69 -0.93
C TYR A 399 8.58 -7.30 -0.41
N THR A 400 7.37 -7.16 0.09
CA THR A 400 6.90 -6.06 0.94
C THR A 400 6.30 -6.57 2.25
N THR A 401 5.95 -7.86 2.31
CA THR A 401 5.56 -8.58 3.53
C THR A 401 6.38 -9.86 3.68
N TRP A 402 6.77 -10.20 4.91
CA TRP A 402 7.49 -11.44 5.19
C TRP A 402 7.16 -11.98 6.59
N LYS A 403 6.41 -13.08 6.65
CA LYS A 403 5.82 -13.64 7.87
C LYS A 403 5.85 -15.17 7.87
N ILE A 404 5.60 -15.77 9.03
CA ILE A 404 5.45 -17.22 9.18
C ILE A 404 4.12 -17.50 9.87
N ARG A 405 3.26 -18.28 9.20
CA ARG A 405 1.96 -18.76 9.68
C ARG A 405 2.01 -20.26 9.93
N GLU A 406 0.89 -20.83 10.37
CA GLU A 406 0.72 -22.29 10.51
C GLU A 406 0.98 -23.05 9.20
N ASP A 407 0.55 -22.46 8.07
CA ASP A 407 0.68 -23.06 6.73
C ASP A 407 2.08 -22.91 6.12
N GLY A 408 2.96 -22.11 6.73
CA GLY A 408 4.34 -21.92 6.27
C GLY A 408 4.82 -20.47 6.27
N GLU A 409 5.99 -20.28 5.67
CA GLU A 409 6.61 -18.96 5.46
C GLU A 409 6.01 -18.29 4.22
N GLU A 410 5.47 -17.09 4.40
CA GLU A 410 4.87 -16.25 3.36
C GLU A 410 5.76 -15.03 3.12
N CYS A 411 6.17 -14.82 1.87
CA CYS A 411 7.07 -13.75 1.46
C CYS A 411 6.62 -13.25 0.08
N HIS A 412 6.00 -12.07 0.06
CA HIS A 412 5.30 -11.57 -1.12
C HIS A 412 5.49 -10.06 -1.30
N THR A 413 5.41 -9.61 -2.55
CA THR A 413 5.32 -8.19 -2.92
C THR A 413 3.88 -7.87 -3.24
N ILE A 414 3.19 -7.18 -2.33
CA ILE A 414 1.76 -6.88 -2.43
C ILE A 414 1.40 -5.43 -2.09
N ASP A 415 2.38 -4.66 -1.63
CA ASP A 415 2.26 -3.23 -1.33
C ASP A 415 2.93 -2.42 -2.44
N TYR A 416 2.29 -1.34 -2.87
CA TYR A 416 2.78 -0.56 -4.00
C TYR A 416 2.62 0.94 -3.79
N VAL A 417 3.53 1.68 -4.43
CA VAL A 417 3.42 3.11 -4.70
C VAL A 417 3.49 3.31 -6.22
N PHE A 418 2.34 3.53 -6.84
CA PHE A 418 2.23 3.90 -8.24
C PHE A 418 2.15 5.42 -8.40
N TYR A 419 2.66 5.93 -9.52
CA TYR A 419 2.67 7.38 -9.76
C TYR A 419 2.56 7.74 -11.25
N THR A 420 2.27 9.01 -11.54
CA THR A 420 2.23 9.56 -12.91
C THR A 420 3.61 10.08 -13.33
N PRO A 421 4.43 9.32 -14.09
CA PRO A 421 5.84 9.65 -14.35
C PRO A 421 6.04 10.88 -15.25
N GLN A 422 5.00 11.35 -15.95
CA GLN A 422 5.07 12.58 -16.76
C GLN A 422 4.99 13.85 -15.90
N GLN A 423 4.53 13.75 -14.65
CA GLN A 423 4.29 14.89 -13.76
C GLN A 423 5.06 14.80 -12.44
N LEU A 424 5.56 13.61 -12.11
CA LEU A 424 6.31 13.31 -10.90
C LEU A 424 7.56 12.55 -11.30
N LYS A 425 8.70 12.90 -10.71
CA LYS A 425 9.95 12.15 -10.84
C LYS A 425 10.27 11.49 -9.52
N ILE A 426 10.44 10.17 -9.53
CA ILE A 426 10.97 9.45 -8.38
C ILE A 426 12.46 9.76 -8.21
N LYS A 427 12.88 10.02 -6.98
CA LYS A 427 14.24 10.41 -6.61
C LYS A 427 14.94 9.33 -5.79
N ASN A 428 14.18 8.68 -4.91
CA ASN A 428 14.70 7.68 -4.00
C ASN A 428 13.60 6.80 -3.43
N CYS A 429 13.95 5.58 -3.01
CA CYS A 429 13.09 4.76 -2.16
C CYS A 429 13.90 4.17 -0.99
N LEU A 430 13.22 3.89 0.12
CA LEU A 430 13.79 3.18 1.26
C LEU A 430 13.96 1.69 0.94
N GLU A 431 15.14 1.14 1.21
CA GLU A 431 15.47 -0.26 0.95
C GLU A 431 14.75 -1.23 1.90
N PHE A 432 14.45 -2.42 1.38
CA PHE A 432 13.94 -3.52 2.20
C PHE A 432 15.10 -4.22 2.92
N PRO A 433 14.92 -4.59 4.20
CA PRO A 433 15.98 -5.20 5.01
C PRO A 433 16.16 -6.66 4.59
N ALA A 434 17.40 -7.13 4.42
CA ALA A 434 17.68 -8.52 4.04
C ALA A 434 17.14 -9.53 5.08
N GLY A 435 16.88 -10.77 4.67
CA GLY A 435 16.35 -11.81 5.56
C GLY A 435 17.19 -12.09 6.82
N GLU A 436 18.49 -11.84 6.76
CA GLU A 436 19.41 -11.93 7.90
C GLU A 436 19.18 -10.79 8.92
N GLN A 437 18.91 -9.58 8.43
CA GLN A 437 18.62 -8.40 9.26
C GLN A 437 17.24 -8.51 9.92
N ILE A 438 16.25 -9.09 9.23
CA ILE A 438 14.92 -9.37 9.78
C ILE A 438 14.99 -10.45 10.88
N GLY A 439 15.88 -11.43 10.70
CA GLY A 439 16.02 -12.57 11.58
C GLY A 439 15.11 -13.75 11.20
N LYS A 440 15.36 -14.89 11.85
CA LYS A 440 14.75 -16.20 11.50
C LYS A 440 13.25 -16.29 11.79
N ASN A 441 12.74 -15.45 12.68
CA ASN A 441 11.34 -15.45 13.07
C ASN A 441 10.46 -14.56 12.18
N ARG A 442 11.08 -13.81 11.24
CA ARG A 442 10.40 -12.89 10.34
C ARG A 442 9.60 -11.83 11.10
N THR A 443 8.60 -11.25 10.47
CA THR A 443 7.74 -10.21 11.04
C THR A 443 6.31 -10.70 11.29
N PRO A 444 5.56 -10.12 12.24
CA PRO A 444 5.97 -9.11 13.21
C PRO A 444 6.98 -9.66 14.24
N SER A 445 7.69 -8.78 14.93
CA SER A 445 8.63 -9.14 15.98
C SER A 445 8.84 -7.98 16.95
N PHE A 446 9.64 -8.18 18.00
CA PHE A 446 10.06 -7.08 18.88
C PHE A 446 10.83 -5.96 18.15
N GLN A 447 11.37 -6.24 16.97
CA GLN A 447 12.11 -5.26 16.15
C GLN A 447 11.25 -4.58 15.09
N TYR A 448 10.07 -5.12 14.77
CA TYR A 448 9.23 -4.58 13.71
C TYR A 448 7.74 -4.88 13.94
N PRO A 449 6.87 -3.84 14.00
CA PRO A 449 5.52 -3.96 14.58
C PRO A 449 4.42 -4.38 13.60
N SER A 450 4.76 -4.68 12.35
CA SER A 450 3.81 -5.13 11.32
C SER A 450 4.43 -6.29 10.56
N ASP A 451 3.61 -7.10 9.91
CA ASP A 451 4.05 -8.13 8.96
C ASP A 451 4.35 -7.57 7.56
N HIS A 452 4.02 -6.30 7.31
CA HIS A 452 4.36 -5.54 6.12
C HIS A 452 5.43 -4.51 6.45
N PHE A 453 6.39 -4.28 5.55
CA PHE A 453 7.37 -3.20 5.66
C PHE A 453 6.82 -1.91 5.07
N SER A 454 7.09 -0.76 5.72
CA SER A 454 6.72 0.53 5.15
C SER A 454 7.54 0.82 3.89
N LEU A 455 6.87 1.30 2.85
CA LEU A 455 7.47 1.84 1.64
C LEU A 455 7.63 3.35 1.83
N VAL A 456 8.83 3.88 1.58
CA VAL A 456 9.08 5.33 1.65
C VAL A 456 9.71 5.77 0.34
N CYS A 457 9.13 6.78 -0.29
CA CYS A 457 9.51 7.25 -1.62
C CYS A 457 9.66 8.77 -1.61
N ASP A 458 10.76 9.27 -2.19
CA ASP A 458 11.00 10.68 -2.42
C ASP A 458 10.67 11.03 -3.87
N PHE A 459 9.76 11.97 -4.06
CA PHE A 459 9.33 12.45 -5.37
C PHE A 459 9.62 13.94 -5.55
N GLU A 460 9.77 14.35 -6.80
CA GLU A 460 9.85 15.74 -7.22
C GLU A 460 8.68 16.05 -8.18
N LEU A 461 7.92 17.10 -7.91
CA LEU A 461 6.86 17.57 -8.80
C LEU A 461 7.44 18.36 -9.98
N LEU A 462 7.23 17.85 -11.19
CA LEU A 462 7.71 18.47 -12.42
C LEU A 462 6.90 19.73 -12.77
N ASP A 463 7.51 20.67 -13.49
CA ASP A 463 6.80 21.83 -14.05
C ASP A 463 5.92 21.41 -15.23
N ASP A 464 4.76 22.05 -15.41
CA ASP A 464 3.95 21.81 -16.61
C ASP A 464 4.71 22.40 -17.80
N PRO A 465 5.05 21.61 -18.84
CA PRO A 465 5.72 22.12 -20.04
C PRO A 465 4.99 23.30 -20.70
N ARG A 466 3.69 23.48 -20.42
CA ARG A 466 2.85 24.56 -20.96
C ARG A 466 2.93 25.87 -20.17
N SER A 467 3.46 25.86 -18.94
CA SER A 467 3.57 27.08 -18.12
C SER A 467 4.71 28.01 -18.54
N GLU A 468 5.71 27.51 -19.28
CA GLU A 468 6.82 28.35 -19.76
C GLU A 468 6.45 29.27 -20.95
N GLY A 469 5.31 29.03 -21.61
CA GLY A 469 4.88 29.77 -22.80
C GLY A 469 4.29 31.17 -22.55
N ASN A 470 3.89 31.51 -21.32
CA ASN A 470 3.13 32.74 -21.05
C ASN A 470 3.96 33.87 -20.40
N ASN A 471 5.23 33.66 -20.05
CA ASN A 471 6.06 34.69 -19.39
C ASN A 471 7.10 35.36 -20.30
N LYS A 472 7.04 35.16 -21.62
CA LYS A 472 7.87 35.89 -22.60
C LYS A 472 7.01 36.66 -23.60
N SER A 473 6.38 37.75 -23.17
CA SER A 473 6.11 38.91 -24.04
C SER A 473 5.44 40.05 -23.28
N HIS A 474 6.23 40.89 -22.60
CA HIS A 474 6.01 42.34 -22.61
C HIS A 474 7.39 43.00 -22.60
N GLY A 475 7.99 43.02 -23.79
CA GLY A 475 9.09 43.92 -24.08
C GLY A 475 8.53 45.33 -24.16
N THR A 476 9.04 46.23 -23.32
CA THR A 476 8.90 47.66 -23.52
C THR A 476 9.91 48.08 -24.58
N ILE A 477 9.44 48.25 -25.82
CA ILE A 477 10.09 49.12 -26.81
C ILE A 477 9.23 50.38 -26.86
N GLN A 478 9.67 51.42 -26.16
CA GLN A 478 9.80 52.80 -26.64
C GLN A 478 10.42 53.66 -25.55
#